data_AF-A0A969G7G2-F1
#
_entry.id   AF-A0A969G7G2-F1
#
_cell.length_a   1.000
_cell.length_b   1.000
_cell.length_c   1.000
_cell.angle_alpha   90.00
_cell.angle_beta   90.00
_cell.angle_gamma   90.00
#
_symmetry.space_group_name_H-M   'P 1'
#
loop_
_entity.id
_entity.type
_entity.pdbx_description
1 polymer ?
#
loop_
_entity_poly.entity_id
_entity_poly.type
_entity_poly.pdbx_seq_one_letter_code
_entity_poly.pdbx_strand_id
1 'polypeptide(L)'
;MIGQSFGAYTALALASDRVNFSGPSCQTESYLLNPSLIVQCQGQQLQVVQPSFSDRRIKSMLLINALTSNVFTPDNLASVKIPVMMIAATADVLAPPLSEQIKPYTHLGSEHKYLVLWENASHFSSLQATDAEVSLPQVFVGPDPAISHDYLKVLAVSFFDQYLLDNYLAKVYLDGDYATYLSKKEMPLKLIEGQLNPW
;
A
#
# COMPACT_ATOMS: atom_id res chain seq x y z
N MET A 1 -9.34 3.41 -7.28
CA MET A 1 -9.39 3.64 -5.81
C MET A 1 -8.01 4.07 -5.34
N ILE A 2 -7.92 5.03 -4.42
CA ILE A 2 -6.68 5.37 -3.71
C ILE A 2 -6.94 5.17 -2.23
N GLY A 3 -5.99 4.58 -1.51
CA GLY A 3 -6.05 4.50 -0.06
C GLY A 3 -4.66 4.62 0.56
N GLN A 4 -4.60 5.09 1.79
CA GLN A 4 -3.40 5.13 2.62
C GLN A 4 -3.66 4.42 3.95
N SER A 5 -2.70 3.65 4.45
CA SER A 5 -2.80 2.96 5.73
C SER A 5 -4.05 2.08 5.82
N PHE A 6 -4.93 2.34 6.79
CA PHE A 6 -6.21 1.67 6.93
C PHE A 6 -7.16 1.90 5.74
N GLY A 7 -7.07 3.04 5.06
CA GLY A 7 -7.82 3.28 3.81
C GLY A 7 -7.32 2.43 2.65
N ALA A 8 -6.03 2.08 2.61
CA ALA A 8 -5.49 1.12 1.64
C ALA A 8 -5.97 -0.31 1.94
N TYR A 9 -6.04 -0.68 3.23
CA TYR A 9 -6.72 -1.92 3.65
C TYR A 9 -8.16 -1.96 3.12
N THR A 10 -8.93 -0.88 3.29
CA THR A 10 -10.32 -0.81 2.78
C THR A 10 -10.38 -0.99 1.27
N ALA A 11 -9.52 -0.30 0.50
CA ALA A 11 -9.48 -0.45 -0.95
C ALA A 11 -9.15 -1.87 -1.38
N LEU A 12 -8.21 -2.52 -0.69
CA LEU A 12 -7.83 -3.91 -0.96
C LEU A 12 -8.94 -4.90 -0.58
N ALA A 13 -9.59 -4.69 0.56
CA ALA A 13 -10.73 -5.49 1.02
C ALA A 13 -11.87 -5.50 -0.01
N LEU A 14 -12.15 -4.35 -0.65
CA LEU A 14 -13.16 -4.23 -1.68
C LEU A 14 -12.78 -4.88 -3.02
N ALA A 15 -11.52 -5.24 -3.25
CA ALA A 15 -11.13 -5.99 -4.46
C ALA A 15 -10.81 -7.45 -4.19
N SER A 16 -10.50 -7.80 -2.95
CA SER A 16 -10.42 -9.18 -2.49
C SER A 16 -11.82 -9.74 -2.28
N ASP A 17 -12.00 -11.05 -2.44
CA ASP A 17 -13.29 -11.66 -2.15
C ASP A 17 -13.58 -11.68 -0.64
N ARG A 18 -12.56 -11.96 0.18
CA ARG A 18 -12.69 -12.13 1.64
C ARG A 18 -11.54 -11.48 2.40
N VAL A 19 -11.84 -11.13 3.63
CA VAL A 19 -10.89 -10.68 4.64
C VAL A 19 -10.97 -11.63 5.83
N ASN A 20 -9.83 -11.98 6.41
CA ASN A 20 -9.77 -12.76 7.64
C ASN A 20 -9.69 -11.81 8.86
N PHE A 21 -10.71 -11.82 9.71
CA PHE A 21 -10.72 -11.00 10.92
C PHE A 21 -10.04 -11.66 12.13
N SER A 22 -9.65 -12.94 12.02
CA SER A 22 -8.96 -13.71 13.05
C SER A 22 -7.66 -14.30 12.50
N GLY A 23 -6.63 -13.46 12.40
CA GLY A 23 -5.27 -13.90 12.09
C GLY A 23 -4.51 -14.41 13.34
N PRO A 24 -3.44 -15.19 13.14
CA PRO A 24 -2.68 -15.83 14.23
C PRO A 24 -1.84 -14.83 15.06
N SER A 25 -1.65 -13.60 14.58
CA SER A 25 -0.66 -12.65 15.12
C SER A 25 -1.22 -11.62 16.10
N CYS A 26 -2.44 -11.81 16.60
CA CYS A 26 -3.06 -10.92 17.59
C CYS A 26 -2.62 -11.21 19.03
N GLN A 27 -1.30 -11.23 19.24
CA GLN A 27 -0.66 -11.39 20.54
C GLN A 27 0.21 -10.16 20.83
N THR A 28 0.26 -9.73 22.10
CA THR A 28 0.91 -8.48 22.52
C THR A 28 2.37 -8.37 22.08
N GLU A 29 3.10 -9.49 22.06
CA GLU A 29 4.52 -9.53 21.64
C GLU A 29 4.72 -9.17 20.16
N SER A 30 3.74 -9.51 19.30
CA SER A 30 3.82 -9.20 17.86
C SER A 30 3.66 -7.71 17.57
N TYR A 31 3.01 -6.95 18.47
CA TYR A 31 2.72 -5.52 18.27
C TYR A 31 3.99 -4.65 18.37
N LEU A 32 5.02 -5.11 19.09
CA LEU A 32 6.30 -4.40 19.16
C LEU A 32 7.05 -4.42 17.83
N LEU A 33 6.93 -5.53 17.10
CA LEU A 33 7.56 -5.68 15.78
C LEU A 33 6.72 -5.08 14.66
N ASN A 34 5.40 -4.98 14.87
CA ASN A 34 4.46 -4.45 13.90
C ASN A 34 3.24 -3.80 14.61
N PRO A 35 3.32 -2.50 14.91
CA PRO A 35 2.26 -1.78 15.61
C PRO A 35 0.90 -1.79 14.90
N SER A 36 0.89 -1.92 13.57
CA SER A 36 -0.36 -1.94 12.79
C SER A 36 -1.28 -3.11 13.15
N LEU A 37 -0.74 -4.18 13.75
CA LEU A 37 -1.51 -5.30 14.26
C LEU A 37 -2.54 -4.88 15.32
N ILE A 38 -2.28 -3.81 16.08
CA ILE A 38 -3.24 -3.26 17.06
C ILE A 38 -4.55 -2.90 16.36
N VAL A 39 -4.48 -2.29 15.17
CA VAL A 39 -5.65 -1.91 14.37
C VAL A 39 -6.22 -3.12 13.66
N GLN A 40 -5.38 -3.94 13.04
CA GLN A 40 -5.82 -5.13 12.29
C GLN A 40 -6.55 -6.16 13.18
N CYS A 41 -6.21 -6.24 14.47
CA CYS A 41 -6.80 -7.19 15.40
C CYS A 41 -8.09 -6.69 16.08
N GLN A 42 -8.50 -5.44 15.88
CA GLN A 42 -9.77 -4.94 16.43
C GLN A 42 -10.98 -5.72 15.89
N GLY A 43 -10.84 -6.32 14.71
CA GLY A 43 -11.89 -7.11 14.06
C GLY A 43 -12.13 -8.50 14.64
N GLN A 44 -11.30 -9.02 15.55
CA GLN A 44 -11.41 -10.41 16.04
C GLN A 44 -12.74 -10.75 16.71
N GLN A 45 -13.41 -9.75 17.27
CA GLN A 45 -14.70 -9.92 17.94
C GLN A 45 -15.90 -9.78 16.98
N LEU A 46 -15.65 -9.41 15.72
CA LEU A 46 -16.70 -9.20 14.73
C LEU A 46 -17.15 -10.54 14.15
N GLN A 47 -18.42 -10.87 14.36
CA GLN A 47 -19.09 -11.94 13.63
C GLN A 47 -19.55 -11.41 12.28
N VAL A 48 -18.67 -11.45 11.28
CA VAL A 48 -19.00 -11.02 9.93
C VAL A 48 -19.78 -12.13 9.20
N VAL A 49 -21.05 -11.87 8.91
CA VAL A 49 -21.95 -12.78 8.19
C VAL A 49 -21.92 -12.51 6.66
N GLN A 50 -21.15 -11.53 6.20
CA GLN A 50 -21.10 -11.19 4.78
C GLN A 50 -20.24 -12.18 3.98
N PRO A 51 -20.76 -12.70 2.84
CA PRO A 51 -20.06 -13.70 2.04
C PRO A 51 -18.90 -13.13 1.20
N SER A 52 -18.93 -11.83 0.89
CA SER A 52 -17.89 -11.14 0.11
C SER A 52 -17.94 -9.63 0.32
N PHE A 53 -16.78 -8.98 0.34
CA PHE A 53 -16.63 -7.52 0.32
C PHE A 53 -16.39 -6.95 -1.08
N SER A 54 -16.29 -7.82 -2.09
CA SER A 54 -15.83 -7.44 -3.42
C SER A 54 -16.81 -6.50 -4.14
N ASP A 55 -16.29 -5.38 -4.67
CA ASP A 55 -17.01 -4.45 -5.54
C ASP A 55 -16.42 -4.43 -6.95
N ARG A 56 -17.15 -5.02 -7.89
CA ARG A 56 -16.76 -5.16 -9.32
C ARG A 56 -16.62 -3.84 -10.07
N ARG A 57 -17.08 -2.72 -9.49
CA ARG A 57 -16.94 -1.38 -10.09
C ARG A 57 -15.51 -0.85 -9.93
N ILE A 58 -14.74 -1.36 -8.98
CA ILE A 58 -13.33 -0.99 -8.81
C ILE A 58 -12.52 -1.60 -9.96
N LYS A 59 -11.85 -0.75 -10.73
CA LYS A 59 -11.08 -1.16 -11.91
C LYS A 59 -9.56 -1.12 -11.71
N SER A 60 -9.07 -0.34 -10.75
CA SER A 60 -7.66 -0.28 -10.38
C SER A 60 -7.50 0.34 -8.99
N MET A 61 -6.37 0.08 -8.33
CA MET A 61 -6.07 0.65 -7.02
C MET A 61 -4.62 1.06 -6.83
N LEU A 62 -4.43 2.15 -6.07
CA LEU A 62 -3.13 2.60 -5.57
C LEU A 62 -3.19 2.59 -4.03
N LEU A 63 -2.29 1.84 -3.43
CA LEU A 63 -2.27 1.49 -2.00
C LEU A 63 -1.00 2.04 -1.36
N ILE A 64 -1.12 2.96 -0.43
CA ILE A 64 0.02 3.59 0.24
C ILE A 64 0.14 3.03 1.66
N ASN A 65 1.27 2.42 2.01
CA ASN A 65 1.53 1.89 3.36
C ASN A 65 0.39 0.99 3.87
N ALA A 66 -0.10 0.10 3.02
CA ALA A 66 -1.28 -0.72 3.28
C ALA A 66 -1.11 -1.64 4.48
N LEU A 67 -2.17 -1.79 5.29
CA LEU A 67 -2.22 -2.79 6.37
C LEU A 67 -2.81 -4.09 5.81
N THR A 68 -2.06 -5.18 5.84
CA THR A 68 -2.44 -6.41 5.18
C THR A 68 -2.06 -7.70 5.91
N SER A 69 -0.99 -7.70 6.72
CA SER A 69 -0.29 -8.94 7.10
C SER A 69 -1.11 -9.95 7.90
N ASN A 70 -2.08 -9.48 8.71
CA ASN A 70 -2.92 -10.33 9.56
C ASN A 70 -4.33 -10.53 9.00
N VAL A 71 -4.74 -9.66 8.07
CA VAL A 71 -6.13 -9.58 7.58
C VAL A 71 -6.33 -10.19 6.19
N PHE A 72 -5.27 -10.35 5.39
CA PHE A 72 -5.35 -11.03 4.10
C PHE A 72 -4.48 -12.28 4.08
N THR A 73 -5.08 -13.41 3.70
CA THR A 73 -4.32 -14.62 3.39
C THR A 73 -3.70 -14.52 2.00
N PRO A 74 -2.68 -15.36 1.68
CA PRO A 74 -2.18 -15.50 0.31
C PRO A 74 -3.29 -15.74 -0.72
N ASP A 75 -4.29 -16.56 -0.41
CA ASP A 75 -5.43 -16.82 -1.29
C ASP A 75 -6.32 -15.58 -1.49
N ASN A 76 -6.53 -14.78 -0.44
CA ASN A 76 -7.27 -13.52 -0.56
C ASN A 76 -6.55 -12.56 -1.51
N LEU A 77 -5.23 -12.42 -1.38
CA LEU A 77 -4.41 -11.57 -2.24
C LEU A 77 -4.33 -12.11 -3.67
N ALA A 78 -4.25 -13.43 -3.84
CA ALA A 78 -4.23 -14.09 -5.15
C ALA A 78 -5.56 -13.91 -5.90
N SER A 79 -6.67 -13.65 -5.20
CA SER A 79 -7.97 -13.36 -5.81
C SER A 79 -8.06 -11.95 -6.44
N VAL A 80 -7.17 -11.02 -6.06
CA VAL A 80 -7.16 -9.65 -6.60
C VAL A 80 -6.61 -9.66 -8.02
N LYS A 81 -7.47 -9.43 -9.01
CA LYS A 81 -7.12 -9.49 -10.44
C LYS A 81 -6.99 -8.13 -11.14
N ILE A 82 -7.49 -7.06 -10.53
CA ILE A 82 -7.39 -5.72 -11.11
C ILE A 82 -5.97 -5.15 -10.97
N PRO A 83 -5.57 -4.15 -11.78
CA PRO A 83 -4.30 -3.47 -11.61
C PRO A 83 -4.09 -2.91 -10.20
N VAL A 84 -2.89 -3.13 -9.63
CA VAL A 84 -2.52 -2.70 -8.28
C VAL A 84 -1.16 -2.00 -8.27
N MET A 85 -1.11 -0.78 -7.75
CA MET A 85 0.15 -0.18 -7.31
C MET A 85 0.21 -0.22 -5.79
N MET A 86 1.25 -0.82 -5.24
CA MET A 86 1.51 -0.89 -3.80
C MET A 86 2.77 -0.09 -3.48
N ILE A 87 2.64 0.92 -2.63
CA ILE A 87 3.71 1.82 -2.22
C ILE A 87 4.11 1.46 -0.78
N ALA A 88 5.39 1.16 -0.59
CA ALA A 88 5.98 0.77 0.69
C ALA A 88 7.05 1.80 1.11
N ALA A 89 6.75 2.53 2.18
CA ALA A 89 7.68 3.48 2.78
C ALA A 89 8.71 2.74 3.67
N THR A 90 10.01 2.90 3.40
CA THR A 90 11.03 2.03 4.02
C THR A 90 11.32 2.36 5.48
N ALA A 91 11.01 3.57 5.94
CA ALA A 91 11.16 4.02 7.32
C ALA A 91 9.80 4.03 8.07
N ASP A 92 8.80 3.31 7.54
CA ASP A 92 7.52 3.13 8.21
C ASP A 92 7.65 2.19 9.41
N VAL A 93 7.61 2.77 10.61
CA VAL A 93 7.63 2.03 11.88
C VAL A 93 6.25 1.56 12.33
N LEU A 94 5.17 2.12 11.77
CA LEU A 94 3.80 1.79 12.16
C LEU A 94 3.28 0.58 11.37
N ALA A 95 3.57 0.54 10.08
CA ALA A 95 3.23 -0.55 9.17
C ALA A 95 4.51 -1.03 8.46
N PRO A 96 5.37 -1.82 9.15
CA PRO A 96 6.68 -2.19 8.64
C PRO A 96 6.60 -2.80 7.24
N PRO A 97 7.38 -2.27 6.27
CA PRO A 97 7.14 -2.50 4.86
C PRO A 97 7.32 -3.95 4.44
N LEU A 98 8.25 -4.66 5.09
CA LEU A 98 8.50 -6.06 4.79
C LEU A 98 7.27 -6.93 5.06
N SER A 99 6.65 -6.78 6.24
CA SER A 99 5.49 -7.58 6.64
C SER A 99 4.19 -7.08 6.01
N GLU A 100 4.03 -5.77 5.86
CA GLU A 100 2.75 -5.15 5.52
C GLU A 100 2.56 -4.86 4.03
N GLN A 101 3.62 -4.73 3.24
CA GLN A 101 3.51 -4.49 1.80
C GLN A 101 4.33 -5.46 0.96
N ILE A 102 5.63 -5.63 1.22
CA ILE A 102 6.54 -6.39 0.34
C ILE A 102 6.16 -7.88 0.28
N LYS A 103 6.02 -8.58 1.42
CA LYS A 103 5.59 -9.98 1.43
C LYS A 103 4.18 -10.15 0.83
N PRO A 104 3.16 -9.40 1.27
CA PRO A 104 1.80 -9.41 0.69
C PRO A 104 1.77 -9.19 -0.83
N TYR A 105 2.57 -8.26 -1.35
CA TYR A 105 2.68 -7.97 -2.78
C TYR A 105 3.01 -9.23 -3.61
N THR A 106 3.85 -10.12 -3.06
CA THR A 106 4.25 -11.36 -3.74
C THR A 106 3.06 -12.31 -3.98
N HIS A 107 2.00 -12.22 -3.19
CA HIS A 107 0.79 -13.04 -3.33
C HIS A 107 -0.30 -12.40 -4.19
N LEU A 108 -0.16 -11.13 -4.61
CA LEU A 108 -1.16 -10.47 -5.44
C LEU A 108 -1.34 -11.20 -6.77
N GLY A 109 -2.58 -11.55 -7.11
CA GLY A 109 -2.90 -12.29 -8.32
C GLY A 109 -3.09 -11.45 -9.58
N SER A 110 -2.79 -10.15 -9.51
CA SER A 110 -2.92 -9.20 -10.61
C SER A 110 -1.79 -9.38 -11.62
N GLU A 111 -2.14 -9.36 -12.90
CA GLU A 111 -1.16 -9.35 -14.00
C GLU A 111 -0.47 -7.99 -14.15
N HIS A 112 -1.10 -6.93 -13.62
CA HIS A 112 -0.62 -5.56 -13.69
C HIS A 112 -0.37 -5.02 -12.29
N LYS A 113 0.79 -5.36 -11.74
CA LYS A 113 1.16 -4.96 -10.39
C LYS A 113 2.51 -4.26 -10.33
N TYR A 114 2.57 -3.26 -9.45
CA TYR A 114 3.73 -2.42 -9.23
C TYR A 114 4.03 -2.35 -7.74
N LEU A 115 5.26 -2.64 -7.35
CA LEU A 115 5.78 -2.34 -6.03
C LEU A 115 6.65 -1.10 -6.13
N VAL A 116 6.27 -0.05 -5.42
CA VAL A 116 7.07 1.16 -5.28
C VAL A 116 7.74 1.12 -3.92
N LEU A 117 9.07 1.12 -3.91
CA LEU A 117 9.86 1.30 -2.70
C LEU A 117 10.23 2.77 -2.58
N TRP A 118 9.82 3.33 -1.46
CA TRP A 118 10.01 4.73 -1.18
C TRP A 118 10.96 4.88 0.00
N GLU A 119 12.23 5.04 -0.33
CA GLU A 119 13.31 5.03 0.65
C GLU A 119 13.26 6.29 1.52
N ASN A 120 13.55 6.13 2.81
CA ASN A 120 13.47 7.16 3.86
C ASN A 120 12.08 7.78 4.10
N ALA A 121 11.06 7.38 3.35
CA ALA A 121 9.68 7.76 3.64
C ALA A 121 9.18 7.02 4.89
N SER A 122 8.33 7.69 5.65
CA SER A 122 7.66 7.17 6.83
C SER A 122 6.17 6.88 6.53
N HIS A 123 5.43 6.43 7.56
CA HIS A 123 4.00 6.23 7.46
C HIS A 123 3.23 7.50 7.03
N PHE A 124 3.73 8.67 7.44
CA PHE A 124 3.07 9.97 7.30
C PHE A 124 3.69 10.87 6.25
N SER A 125 4.72 10.43 5.51
CA SER A 125 5.39 11.29 4.51
C SER A 125 4.48 11.84 3.42
N SER A 126 3.38 11.13 3.12
CA SER A 126 2.38 11.58 2.14
C SER A 126 1.32 12.51 2.72
N LEU A 127 1.22 12.63 4.05
CA LEU A 127 0.24 13.49 4.70
C LEU A 127 0.77 14.91 4.80
N GLN A 128 -0.12 15.87 4.58
CA GLN A 128 0.16 17.26 4.85
C GLN A 128 -0.19 17.54 6.31
N ALA A 129 0.71 18.21 7.04
CA ALA A 129 0.37 18.76 8.34
C ALA A 129 -0.79 19.75 8.19
N THR A 130 -1.93 19.47 8.82
CA THR A 130 -3.04 20.43 8.91
C THR A 130 -2.93 21.27 10.18
N ASP A 131 -3.50 22.48 10.19
CA ASP A 131 -3.47 23.37 11.38
C ASP A 131 -4.13 22.75 12.63
N ALA A 132 -4.87 21.66 12.46
CA ALA A 132 -5.52 20.89 13.52
C ALA A 132 -4.73 19.64 13.97
N GLU A 133 -3.58 19.36 13.37
CA GLU A 133 -2.79 18.15 13.66
C GLU A 133 -1.79 18.35 14.80
N VAL A 134 -1.66 17.30 15.60
CA VAL A 134 -0.59 17.17 16.59
C VAL A 134 0.74 17.27 15.86
N SER A 135 1.61 18.21 16.27
CA SER A 135 2.97 18.31 15.74
C SER A 135 3.70 16.98 15.97
N LEU A 136 3.81 16.17 14.92
CA LEU A 136 4.56 14.93 14.96
C LEU A 136 6.07 15.25 14.88
N PRO A 137 6.91 14.58 15.69
CA PRO A 137 8.35 14.68 15.52
C PRO A 137 8.76 14.37 14.07
N GLN A 138 9.75 15.09 13.52
CA GLN A 138 10.16 14.94 12.10
C GLN A 138 10.49 13.50 11.69
N VAL A 139 10.98 12.68 12.62
CA VAL A 139 11.24 11.25 12.39
C VAL A 139 9.98 10.48 11.93
N PHE A 140 8.78 10.92 12.30
CA PHE A 140 7.53 10.33 11.88
C PHE A 140 6.99 10.90 10.56
N VAL A 141 7.43 12.09 10.15
CA VAL A 141 6.98 12.75 8.90
C VAL A 141 7.90 12.40 7.74
N GLY A 142 9.17 12.13 8.00
CA GLY A 142 10.18 11.95 6.97
C GLY A 142 10.77 13.29 6.51
N PRO A 143 11.64 13.28 5.49
CA PRO A 143 12.52 14.41 5.19
C PRO A 143 11.83 15.60 4.50
N ASP A 144 10.90 15.37 3.55
CA ASP A 144 10.19 16.46 2.86
C ASP A 144 8.85 15.99 2.24
N PRO A 145 7.68 16.45 2.75
CA PRO A 145 6.37 16.15 2.17
C PRO A 145 6.16 16.67 0.73
N ALA A 146 6.91 17.68 0.27
CA ALA A 146 6.76 18.16 -1.11
C ALA A 146 7.25 17.11 -2.11
N ILE A 147 8.38 16.45 -1.83
CA ILE A 147 8.91 15.35 -2.64
C ILE A 147 7.87 14.22 -2.72
N SER A 148 7.26 13.91 -1.57
CA SER A 148 6.18 12.93 -1.45
C SER A 148 4.99 13.20 -2.34
N HIS A 149 4.50 14.44 -2.31
CA HIS A 149 3.34 14.82 -3.09
C HIS A 149 3.64 14.79 -4.58
N ASP A 150 4.85 15.16 -4.99
CA ASP A 150 5.24 15.14 -6.39
C ASP A 150 5.37 13.72 -6.93
N TYR A 151 5.97 12.79 -6.18
CA TYR A 151 5.97 11.38 -6.53
C TYR A 151 4.56 10.81 -6.66
N LEU A 152 3.70 11.08 -5.66
CA LEU A 152 2.33 10.57 -5.68
C LEU A 152 1.50 11.12 -6.83
N LYS A 153 1.66 12.41 -7.18
CA LYS A 153 0.99 12.99 -8.36
C LYS A 153 1.40 12.26 -9.62
N VAL A 154 2.70 12.11 -9.87
CA VAL A 154 3.21 11.46 -11.08
C VAL A 154 2.76 10.00 -11.15
N LEU A 155 2.94 9.25 -10.07
CA LEU A 155 2.59 7.83 -10.00
C LEU A 155 1.07 7.62 -10.13
N ALA A 156 0.26 8.37 -9.39
CA ALA A 156 -1.19 8.21 -9.41
C ALA A 156 -1.78 8.60 -10.77
N VAL A 157 -1.39 9.75 -11.33
CA VAL A 157 -1.89 10.19 -12.64
C VAL A 157 -1.50 9.19 -13.71
N SER A 158 -0.23 8.79 -13.79
CA SER A 158 0.23 7.84 -14.81
C SER A 158 -0.45 6.48 -14.68
N PHE A 159 -0.63 6.00 -13.44
CA PHE A 159 -1.27 4.71 -13.18
C PHE A 159 -2.76 4.71 -13.55
N PHE A 160 -3.50 5.75 -13.17
CA PHE A 160 -4.91 5.82 -13.50
C PHE A 160 -5.16 6.17 -14.97
N ASP A 161 -4.32 6.99 -15.61
CA ASP A 161 -4.38 7.21 -17.06
C ASP A 161 -4.19 5.90 -17.83
N GLN A 162 -3.23 5.08 -17.42
CA GLN A 162 -2.97 3.79 -18.05
C GLN A 162 -4.15 2.81 -17.91
N TYR A 163 -4.75 2.72 -16.72
CA TYR A 163 -5.68 1.62 -16.39
C TYR A 163 -7.16 2.02 -16.31
N LEU A 164 -7.49 3.32 -16.34
CA LEU A 164 -8.87 3.81 -16.38
C LEU A 164 -9.21 4.54 -17.67
N LEU A 165 -8.23 5.15 -18.35
CA LEU A 165 -8.42 5.88 -19.60
C LEU A 165 -7.81 5.17 -20.82
N ASP A 166 -7.27 3.97 -20.64
CA ASP A 166 -6.59 3.18 -21.67
C ASP A 166 -5.49 3.96 -22.41
N ASN A 167 -4.85 4.92 -21.73
CA ASN A 167 -3.77 5.71 -22.31
C ASN A 167 -2.44 4.95 -22.21
N TYR A 168 -2.18 4.06 -23.16
CA TYR A 168 -0.97 3.23 -23.19
C TYR A 168 0.35 4.01 -23.21
N LEU A 169 0.33 5.30 -23.59
CA LEU A 169 1.51 6.15 -23.53
C LEU A 169 1.90 6.47 -22.08
N ALA A 170 0.97 6.42 -21.12
CA ALA A 170 1.26 6.65 -19.71
C ALA A 170 2.14 5.54 -19.10
N LYS A 171 2.18 4.34 -19.71
CA LYS A 171 3.03 3.23 -19.25
C LYS A 171 4.51 3.59 -19.16
N VAL A 172 5.02 4.50 -20.01
CA VAL A 172 6.43 4.92 -19.96
C VAL A 172 6.82 5.59 -18.64
N TYR A 173 5.84 6.12 -17.91
CA TYR A 173 6.04 6.74 -16.60
C TYR A 173 5.89 5.75 -15.43
N LEU A 174 5.49 4.50 -15.72
CA LEU A 174 5.35 3.39 -14.76
C LEU A 174 6.50 2.39 -14.91
N ASP A 175 7.68 2.89 -15.26
CA ASP A 175 8.90 2.12 -15.50
C ASP A 175 9.96 2.42 -14.43
N GLY A 176 10.82 1.43 -14.15
CA GLY A 176 11.88 1.54 -13.15
C GLY A 176 12.94 2.61 -13.48
N ASP A 177 13.27 2.79 -14.75
CA ASP A 177 14.22 3.81 -15.19
C ASP A 177 13.62 5.21 -15.04
N TYR A 178 12.32 5.37 -15.36
CA TYR A 178 11.63 6.64 -15.14
C TYR A 178 11.50 6.98 -13.64
N ALA A 179 11.21 5.98 -12.80
CA ALA A 179 11.21 6.17 -11.35
C ALA A 179 12.59 6.60 -10.84
N THR A 180 13.67 6.03 -11.38
CA THR A 180 15.06 6.41 -11.07
C THR A 180 15.35 7.85 -11.53
N TYR A 181 14.85 8.26 -12.70
CA TYR A 181 14.96 9.64 -13.18
C TYR A 181 14.21 10.65 -12.29
N LEU A 182 13.01 10.28 -11.81
CA LEU A 182 12.21 11.13 -10.92
C LEU A 182 12.81 11.24 -9.50
N SER A 183 13.54 10.21 -9.08
CA SER A 183 14.11 10.03 -7.75
C SER A 183 14.95 11.23 -7.27
N LYS A 184 14.74 11.61 -6.01
CA LYS A 184 15.46 12.63 -5.24
C LYS A 184 16.36 11.95 -4.23
N LYS A 185 17.49 12.60 -3.94
CA LYS A 185 18.53 12.05 -3.07
C LYS A 185 18.02 11.81 -1.64
N GLU A 186 17.14 12.69 -1.16
CA GLU A 186 16.59 12.68 0.19
C GLU A 186 15.60 11.54 0.39
N MET A 187 14.85 11.21 -0.66
CA MET A 187 13.84 10.13 -0.67
C MET A 187 13.95 9.32 -1.96
N PRO A 188 14.90 8.38 -2.05
CA PRO A 188 15.08 7.60 -3.25
C PRO A 188 13.80 6.81 -3.60
N LEU A 189 13.46 6.79 -4.88
CA LEU A 189 12.30 6.08 -5.42
C LEU A 189 12.76 4.92 -6.29
N LYS A 190 12.18 3.74 -6.06
CA LYS A 190 12.32 2.57 -6.94
C LYS A 190 10.96 2.01 -7.28
N LEU A 191 10.79 1.58 -8.52
CA LEU A 191 9.57 0.94 -9.00
C LEU A 191 9.92 -0.40 -9.62
N ILE A 192 9.18 -1.43 -9.22
CA ILE A 192 9.31 -2.80 -9.71
C ILE A 192 7.96 -3.19 -10.31
N GLU A 193 7.94 -3.53 -11.60
CA GLU A 193 6.76 -4.09 -12.27
C GLU A 193 6.81 -5.63 -12.19
N GLY A 194 5.67 -6.25 -11.92
CA GLY A 194 5.48 -7.69 -12.04
C GLY A 194 5.77 -8.50 -10.77
N GLN A 195 6.04 -9.80 -10.96
CA GLN A 195 6.12 -10.78 -9.88
C GLN A 195 7.48 -10.73 -9.16
N LEU A 196 7.44 -10.74 -7.82
CA LEU A 196 8.57 -11.08 -6.97
C LEU A 196 8.44 -12.53 -6.49
N ASN A 197 9.56 -13.21 -6.23
CA ASN A 197 9.51 -14.55 -5.66
C ASN A 197 8.73 -14.55 -4.34
N PRO A 198 7.74 -15.45 -4.15
CA PRO A 198 7.01 -15.56 -2.90
C PRO A 198 7.95 -16.03 -1.77
N TRP A 199 7.65 -15.58 -0.55
CA TRP A 199 8.41 -15.88 0.67
C TRP A 199 7.73 -16.94 1.53
#